data_AF-A0AA45L4S1-F1
#
_entry.id   AF-A0AA45L4S1-F1
#
_cell.length_a   1.000
_cell.length_b   1.000
_cell.length_c   1.000
_cell.angle_alpha   90.00
_cell.angle_beta   90.00
_cell.angle_gamma   90.00
#
_symmetry.space_group_name_H-M   'P 1'
#
loop_
_entity.id
_entity.type
_entity.pdbx_description
1 polymer ?
#
loop_
_entity_poly.entity_id
_entity_poly.type
_entity_poly.pdbx_seq_one_letter_code
_entity_poly.pdbx_strand_id
1 'polypeptide(L)'
;MKRLDWPRRAALALGVLLVLWGIADLFGLGGGPIPSVVHAAGGLAVGLSAGNRDSLRRTGIAVGLLHLVAFALGVEGTGGVFDAGPVGNSLNVVVGLACVALAVAGAWSQRREAEEKGEDGPGAGGRLSLDDRSAKGSRHARRSLRARRVRPNSPARL
;
A
#
# COMPACT_ATOMS: atom_id res chain seq x y z
N MET A 1 16.78 7.43 -22.46
CA MET A 1 16.11 7.85 -21.21
C MET A 1 15.08 6.79 -20.82
N LYS A 2 15.22 6.13 -19.66
CA LYS A 2 14.21 5.17 -19.19
C LYS A 2 12.93 5.93 -18.89
N ARG A 3 11.83 5.58 -19.56
CA ARG A 3 10.51 6.17 -19.31
C ARG A 3 10.10 5.81 -17.88
N LEU A 4 9.82 6.81 -17.05
CA LEU A 4 9.18 6.59 -15.75
C LEU A 4 7.83 5.91 -15.96
N ASP A 5 7.51 4.92 -15.13
CA ASP A 5 6.19 4.30 -15.03
C ASP A 5 5.14 5.33 -14.59
N TRP A 6 3.91 5.15 -15.06
CA TRP A 6 2.80 6.07 -14.81
C TRP A 6 2.63 6.46 -13.31
N PRO A 7 2.67 5.52 -12.34
CA PRO A 7 2.53 5.85 -10.93
C PRO A 7 3.61 6.80 -10.41
N ARG A 8 4.85 6.66 -10.88
CA ARG A 8 5.95 7.56 -10.50
C ARG A 8 5.77 8.95 -11.08
N ARG A 9 5.33 9.07 -12.33
CA ARG A 9 5.06 10.38 -12.94
C ARG A 9 3.93 11.10 -12.21
N ALA A 10 2.87 10.37 -11.90
CA ALA A 10 1.74 10.91 -11.14
C ALA A 10 2.16 11.33 -9.72
N ALA A 11 3.01 10.55 -9.05
CA ALA A 11 3.57 10.93 -7.75
C ALA A 11 4.44 12.19 -7.81
N LEU A 12 5.30 12.34 -8.83
CA LEU A 12 6.09 13.55 -9.02
C LEU A 12 5.20 14.77 -9.30
N ALA A 13 4.21 14.63 -10.19
CA ALA A 13 3.28 15.70 -10.52
C ALA A 13 2.46 16.12 -9.29
N LEU A 14 1.92 15.16 -8.55
CA LEU A 14 1.18 15.42 -7.32
C LEU A 14 2.06 16.07 -6.26
N GLY A 15 3.28 15.57 -6.07
CA GLY A 15 4.24 16.12 -5.11
C GLY A 15 4.59 17.58 -5.42
N VAL A 16 4.91 17.90 -6.68
CA VAL A 16 5.21 19.28 -7.11
C VAL A 16 4.00 20.18 -6.93
N LEU A 17 2.82 19.74 -7.37
CA LEU A 17 1.59 20.53 -7.24
C LEU A 17 1.28 20.84 -5.77
N LEU A 18 1.47 19.87 -4.87
CA LEU A 18 1.18 20.03 -3.46
C LEU A 18 2.20 20.93 -2.74
N VAL A 19 3.47 20.89 -3.15
CA VAL A 19 4.49 21.85 -2.70
C VAL A 19 4.12 23.27 -3.12
N LEU A 20 3.77 23.46 -4.40
CA LEU A 20 3.37 24.77 -4.91
C LEU A 20 2.11 25.29 -4.22
N TRP A 21 1.14 24.41 -3.98
CA TRP A 21 -0.07 24.74 -3.23
C TRP A 21 0.25 25.18 -1.80
N GLY A 22 1.02 24.38 -1.05
CA GLY A 22 1.39 24.72 0.33
C GLY A 22 2.18 26.02 0.44
N ILE A 23 3.01 26.34 -0.56
CA ILE A 23 3.67 27.64 -0.66
C ILE A 23 2.64 28.75 -0.90
N ALA A 24 1.70 28.58 -1.84
CA ALA A 24 0.69 29.57 -2.14
C ALA A 24 -0.24 29.85 -0.93
N ASP A 25 -0.63 28.83 -0.18
CA ASP A 25 -1.41 28.98 1.06
C ASP A 25 -0.66 29.80 2.12
N LEU A 26 0.66 29.62 2.23
CA LEU A 26 1.51 30.37 3.15
C LEU A 26 1.54 31.88 2.83
N PHE A 27 1.36 32.24 1.55
CA PHE A 27 1.39 33.63 1.07
C PHE A 27 0.01 34.28 0.90
N GLY A 28 -1.07 33.67 1.41
CA GLY A 28 -2.33 34.40 1.63
C GLY A 28 -3.59 33.84 0.97
N LEU A 29 -3.64 32.55 0.61
CA LEU A 29 -4.89 31.91 0.16
C LEU A 29 -5.81 31.46 1.32
N GLY A 30 -5.45 31.78 2.57
CA GLY A 30 -6.36 31.67 3.72
C GLY A 30 -6.34 30.34 4.46
N GLY A 31 -5.48 29.39 4.12
CA GLY A 31 -5.39 28.06 4.76
C GLY A 31 -4.67 28.03 6.12
N GLY A 32 -4.04 29.13 6.56
CA GLY A 32 -3.26 29.16 7.80
C GLY A 32 -1.91 28.43 7.68
N PRO A 33 -0.96 28.68 8.61
CA PRO A 33 0.43 28.21 8.47
C PRO A 33 0.57 26.68 8.61
N ILE A 34 -0.26 26.05 9.44
CA ILE A 34 -0.14 24.61 9.71
C ILE A 34 -0.61 23.77 8.51
N PRO A 35 -1.82 23.97 7.95
CA PRO A 35 -2.23 23.28 6.72
C PRO A 35 -1.26 23.49 5.56
N SER A 36 -0.75 24.72 5.39
CA SER A 36 0.28 25.05 4.39
C SER A 36 1.52 24.17 4.50
N VAL A 37 2.05 24.01 5.72
CA VAL A 37 3.22 23.16 5.99
C VAL A 37 2.89 21.68 5.76
N VAL A 38 1.69 21.22 6.11
CA VAL A 38 1.25 19.85 5.87
C VAL A 38 1.22 19.54 4.37
N HIS A 39 0.66 20.43 3.55
CA HIS A 39 0.64 20.27 2.08
C HIS A 39 2.05 20.27 1.51
N ALA A 40 2.89 21.23 1.90
CA ALA A 40 4.25 21.34 1.39
C ALA A 40 5.12 20.12 1.77
N ALA A 41 5.09 19.73 3.05
CA ALA A 41 5.86 18.59 3.55
C ALA A 41 5.34 17.27 2.96
N GLY A 42 4.01 17.10 2.86
CA GLY A 42 3.40 15.94 2.23
C GLY A 42 3.79 15.83 0.75
N GLY A 43 3.80 16.95 0.04
CA GLY A 43 4.16 17.01 -1.38
C GLY A 43 5.62 16.65 -1.61
N LEU A 44 6.50 17.21 -0.78
CA LEU A 44 7.92 16.88 -0.79
C LEU A 44 8.15 15.40 -0.50
N ALA A 45 7.51 14.84 0.52
CA ALA A 45 7.64 13.43 0.86
C ALA A 45 7.21 12.51 -0.30
N VAL A 46 6.04 12.76 -0.90
CA VAL A 46 5.55 11.97 -2.05
C VAL A 46 6.48 12.11 -3.26
N GLY A 47 6.94 13.33 -3.56
CA GLY A 47 7.83 13.60 -4.68
C GLY A 47 9.19 12.90 -4.53
N LEU A 48 9.81 13.01 -3.35
CA LEU A 48 11.10 12.36 -3.06
C LEU A 48 10.99 10.84 -3.06
N SER A 49 9.86 10.30 -2.62
CA SER A 49 9.61 8.86 -2.65
C SER A 49 9.44 8.26 -4.05
N ALA A 50 9.23 9.08 -5.10
CA ALA A 50 9.01 8.58 -6.45
C ALA A 50 10.19 7.73 -6.99
N GLY A 51 11.41 7.93 -6.50
CA GLY A 51 12.58 7.12 -6.90
C GLY A 51 12.49 5.64 -6.49
N ASN A 52 11.78 5.32 -5.40
CA ASN A 52 11.71 3.98 -4.84
C ASN A 52 10.26 3.55 -4.64
N ARG A 53 9.81 2.49 -5.32
CA ARG A 53 8.39 2.04 -5.29
C ARG A 53 7.92 1.63 -3.89
N ASP A 54 8.78 1.00 -3.10
CA ASP A 54 8.42 0.58 -1.74
C ASP A 54 8.28 1.80 -0.82
N SER A 55 9.16 2.79 -1.00
CA SER A 55 9.05 4.09 -0.34
C SER A 55 7.76 4.80 -0.78
N LEU A 56 7.50 4.89 -2.08
CA LEU A 56 6.30 5.53 -2.63
C LEU A 56 5.01 4.92 -2.08
N ARG A 57 4.95 3.59 -1.95
CA ARG A 57 3.79 2.91 -1.37
C ARG A 57 3.61 3.28 0.11
N ARG A 58 4.66 3.21 0.92
CA ARG A 58 4.58 3.53 2.36
C ARG A 58 4.27 5.00 2.59
N THR A 59 4.96 5.89 1.88
CA THR A 59 4.76 7.33 1.95
C THR A 59 3.38 7.73 1.43
N GLY A 60 2.91 7.16 0.32
CA GLY A 60 1.58 7.42 -0.22
C GLY A 60 0.47 7.03 0.77
N ILE A 61 0.62 5.90 1.47
CA ILE A 61 -0.32 5.52 2.55
C ILE A 61 -0.24 6.51 3.71
N ALA A 62 0.97 6.80 4.21
CA ALA A 62 1.16 7.66 5.37
C ALA A 62 0.66 9.10 5.12
N VAL A 63 1.07 9.70 4.01
CA VAL A 63 0.64 11.05 3.59
C VAL A 63 -0.85 11.07 3.25
N GLY A 64 -1.36 10.00 2.64
CA GLY A 64 -2.79 9.85 2.35
C GLY A 64 -3.63 9.87 3.63
N LEU A 65 -3.27 9.04 4.61
CA LEU A 65 -3.93 9.00 5.92
C LEU A 65 -3.81 10.33 6.66
N LEU A 66 -2.63 10.97 6.63
CA LEU A 66 -2.43 12.29 7.24
C LEU A 66 -3.42 13.33 6.70
N HIS A 67 -3.60 13.40 5.38
CA HIS A 67 -4.53 14.36 4.77
C HIS A 67 -5.99 14.00 5.06
N LEU A 68 -6.35 12.72 5.10
CA LEU A 68 -7.71 12.31 5.49
C LEU A 68 -8.03 12.64 6.95
N VAL A 69 -7.05 12.49 7.85
CA VAL A 69 -7.18 12.91 9.26
C VAL A 69 -7.28 14.44 9.36
N ALA A 70 -6.43 15.17 8.64
CA ALA A 70 -6.50 16.64 8.60
C ALA A 70 -7.87 17.13 8.07
N PHE A 71 -8.42 16.47 7.05
CA PHE A 71 -9.78 16.73 6.57
C PHE A 71 -10.82 16.49 7.67
N ALA A 72 -10.81 15.32 8.32
CA ALA A 72 -11.77 14.97 9.36
C ALA A 72 -11.75 16.00 10.51
N LEU A 73 -10.56 16.38 10.97
CA LEU A 73 -10.39 17.40 12.01
C LEU A 73 -10.81 18.80 11.54
N GLY A 74 -10.54 19.15 10.27
CA GLY A 74 -10.87 20.45 9.69
C GLY A 74 -12.38 20.66 9.50
N VAL A 75 -13.13 19.61 9.14
CA VAL A 75 -14.60 19.72 8.98
C VAL A 75 -15.36 19.72 10.31
N GLU A 76 -14.80 19.11 11.36
CA GLU A 76 -15.43 19.06 12.68
C GLU A 76 -15.20 20.34 13.50
N GLY A 77 -14.09 21.06 13.26
CA GLY A 77 -13.67 22.20 14.07
C GLY A 77 -13.47 23.48 13.25
N THR A 78 -14.55 24.07 12.72
CA THR A 78 -14.47 25.37 12.03
C THR A 78 -13.83 26.43 12.94
N GLY A 79 -12.77 27.09 12.47
CA GLY A 79 -11.91 28.01 13.23
C GLY A 79 -10.79 27.34 14.04
N GLY A 80 -10.66 26.01 13.97
CA GLY A 80 -9.60 25.23 14.62
C GLY A 80 -8.27 25.24 13.86
N VAL A 81 -7.23 24.69 14.50
CA VAL A 81 -5.85 24.67 13.97
C VAL A 81 -5.71 23.93 12.62
N PHE A 82 -6.61 22.99 12.34
CA PHE A 82 -6.67 22.23 11.09
C PHE A 82 -7.75 22.71 10.11
N ASP A 83 -8.50 23.77 10.45
CA ASP A 83 -9.48 24.32 9.54
C ASP A 83 -8.76 25.13 8.44
N ALA A 84 -8.66 24.51 7.26
CA ALA A 84 -8.10 25.15 6.07
C ALA A 84 -9.18 25.83 5.21
N GLY A 85 -10.37 26.05 5.77
CA GLY A 85 -11.55 26.51 5.05
C GLY A 85 -12.10 25.46 4.07
N PRO A 86 -13.21 25.78 3.37
CA PRO A 86 -13.86 24.84 2.47
C PRO A 86 -12.95 24.31 1.36
N VAL A 87 -12.12 25.18 0.78
CA VAL A 87 -11.20 24.83 -0.31
C VAL A 87 -10.06 23.94 0.20
N GLY A 88 -9.39 24.33 1.29
CA GLY A 88 -8.28 23.56 1.86
C GLY A 88 -8.74 22.19 2.39
N ASN A 89 -9.92 22.13 3.02
CA ASN A 89 -10.51 20.85 3.46
C ASN A 89 -10.85 19.95 2.26
N SER A 90 -11.42 20.51 1.19
CA SER A 90 -11.66 19.76 -0.05
C SER A 90 -10.36 19.22 -0.66
N LEU A 91 -9.28 19.99 -0.60
CA LEU A 91 -7.96 19.52 -1.04
C LEU A 91 -7.42 18.40 -0.16
N ASN A 92 -7.59 18.48 1.17
CA ASN A 92 -7.18 17.42 2.08
C ASN A 92 -7.83 16.07 1.72
N VAL A 93 -9.13 16.03 1.44
CA VAL A 93 -9.77 14.76 1.03
C VAL A 93 -9.30 14.28 -0.34
N VAL A 94 -9.20 15.17 -1.34
CA VAL A 94 -8.76 14.81 -2.70
C VAL A 94 -7.33 14.27 -2.70
N VAL A 95 -6.42 14.97 -2.02
CA VAL A 95 -5.01 14.60 -1.91
C VAL A 95 -4.85 13.30 -1.12
N GLY A 96 -5.63 13.16 -0.03
CA GLY A 96 -5.67 11.93 0.76
C GLY A 96 -5.99 10.70 -0.09
N LEU A 97 -7.07 10.77 -0.86
CA LEU A 97 -7.49 9.70 -1.78
C LEU A 97 -6.48 9.47 -2.91
N ALA A 98 -5.94 10.55 -3.51
CA ALA A 98 -4.94 10.44 -4.57
C ALA A 98 -3.67 9.71 -4.09
N CYS A 99 -3.19 10.01 -2.88
CA CYS A 99 -2.01 9.36 -2.31
C CYS A 99 -2.24 7.86 -2.05
N VAL A 100 -3.42 7.48 -1.55
CA VAL A 100 -3.79 6.07 -1.36
C VAL A 100 -3.91 5.36 -2.71
N ALA A 101 -4.54 5.99 -3.71
CA ALA A 101 -4.67 5.44 -5.05
C ALA A 101 -3.30 5.19 -5.71
N LEU A 102 -2.35 6.13 -5.56
CA LEU A 102 -0.98 5.97 -6.03
C LEU A 102 -0.26 4.79 -5.34
N ALA A 103 -0.44 4.63 -4.03
CA ALA A 103 0.15 3.52 -3.30
C ALA A 103 -0.40 2.16 -3.76
N VAL A 104 -1.71 2.07 -4.02
CA VAL A 104 -2.36 0.86 -4.56
C VAL A 104 -1.89 0.61 -5.99
N ALA A 105 -1.88 1.62 -6.86
CA ALA A 105 -1.41 1.49 -8.24
C ALA A 105 0.06 1.03 -8.31
N GLY A 106 0.91 1.53 -7.41
CA GLY A 106 2.30 1.08 -7.27
C GLY A 106 2.41 -0.40 -6.91
N ALA A 107 1.59 -0.88 -5.96
CA ALA A 107 1.55 -2.29 -5.59
C ALA A 107 1.07 -3.20 -6.74
N TRP A 108 0.07 -2.75 -7.49
CA TRP A 108 -0.43 -3.45 -8.68
C TRP A 108 0.63 -3.54 -9.79
N SER A 109 1.36 -2.47 -10.05
CA SER A 109 2.44 -2.46 -11.04
C SER A 109 3.57 -3.42 -10.68
N GLN A 110 3.95 -3.51 -9.40
CA GLN A 110 4.97 -4.47 -8.93
C GLN A 110 4.53 -5.92 -9.15
N ARG A 111 3.25 -6.22 -8.88
CA ARG A 111 2.69 -7.56 -9.04
C ARG A 111 2.74 -8.03 -10.50
N ARG A 112 2.39 -7.17 -11.45
CA ARG A 112 2.46 -7.48 -12.89
C ARG A 112 3.87 -7.75 -13.39
N GLU A 113 4.84 -6.93 -13.00
CA GLU A 113 6.24 -7.15 -13.40
C GLU A 113 6.82 -8.45 -12.81
N ALA A 114 6.35 -8.89 -11.64
CA ALA A 114 6.75 -10.15 -11.04
C ALA A 114 6.10 -11.36 -11.73
N GLU A 115 4.88 -11.20 -12.25
CA GLU A 115 4.19 -12.21 -13.07
C GLU A 115 4.90 -12.37 -14.43
N GLU A 116 5.17 -11.26 -15.14
CA GLU A 116 5.88 -11.27 -16.44
C GLU A 116 7.28 -11.92 -16.34
N LYS A 117 8.07 -11.54 -15.34
CA LYS A 117 9.39 -12.16 -15.10
C LYS A 117 9.30 -13.63 -14.68
N GLY A 118 8.16 -14.04 -14.13
CA GLY A 118 7.89 -15.43 -13.77
C GLY A 118 7.57 -16.31 -14.97
N GLU A 119 7.06 -15.73 -16.06
CA GLU A 119 6.76 -16.42 -17.32
C GLU A 119 7.98 -16.55 -18.25
N ASP A 120 8.90 -15.58 -18.24
CA ASP A 120 10.09 -15.55 -19.10
C ASP A 120 11.35 -16.21 -18.50
N GLY A 121 11.29 -16.70 -17.26
CA GLY A 121 12.41 -17.40 -16.62
C GLY A 121 12.51 -18.87 -17.06
N PRO A 122 13.72 -19.45 -17.21
CA PRO A 122 13.93 -20.87 -17.60
C PRO A 122 13.43 -21.91 -16.56
N GLY A 123 12.58 -21.49 -15.61
CA GLY A 123 11.96 -22.31 -14.55
C GLY A 123 10.43 -22.25 -14.53
N ALA A 124 9.76 -21.69 -15.55
CA ALA A 124 8.30 -21.56 -15.63
C ALA A 124 7.53 -22.91 -15.64
N GLY A 125 8.23 -24.07 -15.62
CA GLY A 125 7.65 -25.39 -15.37
C GLY A 125 7.38 -25.73 -13.89
N GLY A 126 7.73 -24.87 -12.94
CA GLY A 126 7.68 -25.19 -11.50
C GLY A 126 6.34 -24.94 -10.80
N ARG A 127 5.44 -24.13 -11.37
CA ARG A 127 4.17 -23.73 -10.72
C ARG A 127 3.02 -24.73 -10.84
N LEU A 128 3.24 -25.87 -11.48
CA LEU A 128 2.33 -27.04 -11.39
C LEU A 128 2.66 -27.99 -10.22
N SER A 129 3.65 -27.68 -9.35
CA SER A 129 4.15 -28.63 -8.34
C SER A 129 3.72 -28.35 -6.88
N LEU A 130 2.97 -27.29 -6.59
CA LEU A 130 2.47 -27.04 -5.23
C LEU A 130 1.15 -27.78 -4.94
N ASP A 131 0.30 -27.98 -5.94
CA ASP A 131 -0.90 -28.82 -5.77
C ASP A 131 -0.56 -30.32 -5.70
N ASP A 132 0.51 -30.79 -6.36
CA ASP A 132 0.93 -32.19 -6.27
C ASP A 132 1.66 -32.53 -4.95
N ARG A 133 2.28 -31.54 -4.29
CA ARG A 133 2.89 -31.74 -2.95
C ARG A 133 1.87 -31.80 -1.82
N SER A 134 0.76 -31.05 -1.92
CA SER A 134 -0.36 -31.16 -0.98
C SER A 134 -1.06 -32.52 -1.09
N ALA A 135 -1.20 -33.06 -2.32
CA ALA A 135 -1.81 -34.36 -2.55
C ALA A 135 -0.93 -35.56 -2.09
N LYS A 136 0.40 -35.47 -2.19
CA LYS A 136 1.32 -36.53 -1.71
C LYS A 136 1.51 -36.54 -0.19
N GLY A 137 1.47 -35.38 0.48
CA GLY A 137 1.56 -35.30 1.95
C GLY A 137 0.38 -35.97 2.68
N SER A 138 -0.83 -35.86 2.11
CA SER A 138 -2.05 -36.44 2.71
C SER A 138 -2.13 -37.98 2.59
N ARG A 139 -1.50 -38.58 1.55
CA ARG A 139 -1.49 -40.05 1.38
C ARG A 139 -0.55 -40.75 2.37
N HIS A 140 0.54 -40.11 2.79
CA HIS A 140 1.44 -40.71 3.78
C HIS A 140 0.90 -40.64 5.20
N ALA A 141 0.21 -39.56 5.56
CA ALA A 141 -0.43 -39.42 6.88
C ALA A 141 -1.62 -40.40 7.09
N ARG A 142 -2.33 -40.79 6.03
CA ARG A 142 -3.41 -41.80 6.12
C ARG A 142 -2.92 -43.24 6.22
N ARG A 143 -1.68 -43.53 5.79
CA ARG A 143 -1.11 -44.90 5.88
C ARG A 143 -0.60 -45.23 7.29
N SER A 144 -0.11 -44.26 8.06
CA SER A 144 0.36 -44.48 9.43
C SER A 144 -0.77 -44.70 10.44
N LEU A 145 -1.96 -44.14 10.21
CA LEU A 145 -3.12 -44.34 11.09
C LEU A 145 -3.82 -45.70 10.90
N ARG A 146 -3.63 -46.37 9.75
CA ARG A 146 -4.22 -47.70 9.50
C ARG A 146 -3.38 -48.86 10.02
N ALA A 147 -2.11 -48.64 10.35
CA ALA A 147 -1.21 -49.67 10.89
C ALA A 147 -1.31 -49.86 12.42
N ARG A 148 -2.09 -49.01 13.13
CA ARG A 148 -2.19 -49.04 14.60
C ARG A 148 -3.50 -49.62 15.15
N ARG A 149 -4.33 -50.24 14.30
CA ARG A 149 -5.57 -50.94 14.70
C ARG A 149 -5.56 -52.42 14.32
N VAL A 150 -4.53 -53.19 14.66
CA VAL A 150 -4.70 -54.63 14.91
C VAL A 150 -3.64 -55.10 15.91
N ARG A 151 -4.01 -55.16 17.19
CA ARG A 151 -3.63 -56.30 18.04
C ARG A 151 -4.80 -56.60 18.97
N PRO A 152 -5.58 -57.65 18.69
CA PRO A 152 -6.53 -58.20 19.63
C PRO A 152 -5.81 -59.13 20.61
N ASN A 153 -6.38 -59.20 21.82
CA ASN A 153 -6.32 -60.31 22.78
C ASN A 153 -4.95 -60.71 23.38
N SER A 154 -4.86 -60.70 24.71
CA SER A 154 -5.46 -61.80 25.49
C SER A 154 -5.60 -61.50 26.99
N PRO A 155 -6.61 -62.07 27.65
CA PRO A 155 -6.87 -61.95 29.08
C PRO A 155 -6.19 -63.06 29.91
N ALA A 156 -5.95 -62.70 31.18
CA ALA A 156 -5.98 -63.50 32.43
C ALA A 156 -5.18 -64.81 32.57
N ARG A 157 -4.51 -64.96 33.72
CA ARG A 157 -4.84 -65.95 34.78
C ARG A 157 -3.80 -65.91 35.92
N LEU A 158 -4.29 -65.75 37.15
CA LEU A 158 -3.74 -66.36 38.37
C LEU A 158 -4.62 -67.56 38.69
#